data_AF-A0AAT9HF56-F1
#
_entry.id   AF-A0AAT9HF56-F1
#
_cell.length_a   1.000
_cell.length_b   1.000
_cell.length_c   1.000
_cell.angle_alpha   90.00
_cell.angle_beta   90.00
_cell.angle_gamma   90.00
#
_symmetry.space_group_name_H-M   'P 1'
#
loop_
_entity.id
_entity.type
_entity.pdbx_description
1 polymer ?
#
loop_
_entity_poly.entity_id
_entity_poly.type
_entity_poly.pdbx_seq_one_letter_code
_entity_poly.pdbx_strand_id
1 'polypeptide(L)'
;MVLPGEVRAMAVLGHDALKEFLAHPDVAKNARHFTALQAGEIADGWPLKTFATVQGMTTADGADHRRLRSLMSKAFTARRVEELRPYIVELTSRLLDGLEAAAIEDGVVDLRTHFALPLPMGVICELLGVDEVHHDRLHHLSNQIVATDIGPAEAMAANREMVEVLSEVAAARTADPGTISPAR
;
A
#
# COMPACT_ATOMS: atom_id res chain seq x y z
N MET A 1 -4.68 -22.48 9.56
CA MET A 1 -5.46 -22.15 8.34
C MET A 1 -4.61 -22.41 7.11
N VAL A 2 -5.24 -22.44 5.94
CA VAL A 2 -4.56 -22.62 4.65
C VAL A 2 -4.82 -21.38 3.81
N LEU A 3 -3.76 -20.75 3.31
CA LEU A 3 -3.82 -19.61 2.41
C LEU A 3 -3.97 -20.09 0.95
N PRO A 4 -4.33 -19.21 -0.01
CA PRO A 4 -4.29 -19.54 -1.43
C PRO A 4 -2.96 -20.21 -1.81
N GLY A 5 -2.98 -21.22 -2.68
CA GLY A 5 -1.78 -21.99 -3.05
C GLY A 5 -1.32 -23.00 -1.99
N GLU A 6 -2.24 -23.46 -1.12
CA GLU A 6 -2.01 -24.50 -0.11
C GLU A 6 -0.96 -24.19 0.97
N VAL A 7 -0.57 -22.92 1.09
CA VAL A 7 0.42 -22.47 2.08
C VAL A 7 -0.19 -22.53 3.49
N ARG A 8 0.41 -23.33 4.37
CA ARG A 8 -0.03 -23.48 5.76
C ARG A 8 0.38 -22.27 6.60
N ALA A 9 -0.57 -21.73 7.37
CA ALA A 9 -0.33 -20.61 8.28
C ALA A 9 -1.11 -20.76 9.59
N MET A 10 -0.66 -20.06 10.63
CA MET A 10 -1.34 -19.97 11.92
C MET A 10 -2.08 -18.64 12.05
N ALA A 11 -3.24 -18.66 12.69
CA ALA A 11 -4.04 -17.47 12.98
C ALA A 11 -4.12 -17.28 14.50
N VAL A 12 -3.89 -16.06 14.98
CA VAL A 12 -4.15 -15.68 16.37
C VAL A 12 -5.46 -14.91 16.41
N LEU A 13 -6.49 -15.47 17.07
CA LEU A 13 -7.88 -14.99 16.97
C LEU A 13 -8.39 -14.24 18.21
N GLY A 14 -7.57 -14.09 19.26
CA GLY A 14 -7.93 -13.38 20.48
C GLY A 14 -7.22 -12.03 20.61
N HIS A 15 -7.91 -11.00 21.13
CA HIS A 15 -7.34 -9.66 21.28
C HIS A 15 -6.07 -9.65 22.15
N ASP A 16 -6.16 -10.22 23.36
CA ASP A 16 -5.02 -10.24 24.29
C ASP A 16 -3.88 -11.12 23.77
N ALA A 17 -4.22 -12.29 23.23
CA ALA A 17 -3.25 -13.19 22.60
C ALA A 17 -2.54 -12.54 21.41
N LEU A 18 -3.25 -11.74 20.59
CA LEU A 18 -2.67 -11.01 19.48
C LEU A 18 -1.72 -9.91 19.96
N LYS A 19 -2.09 -9.17 21.00
CA LYS A 19 -1.22 -8.14 21.59
C LYS A 19 0.04 -8.75 22.18
N GLU A 20 -0.08 -9.86 22.89
CA GLU A 20 1.05 -10.62 23.41
C GLU A 20 1.95 -11.12 22.27
N PHE A 21 1.36 -11.80 21.27
CA PHE A 21 2.07 -12.32 20.11
C PHE A 21 2.82 -11.21 19.35
N LEU A 22 2.17 -10.08 19.04
CA LEU A 22 2.79 -8.97 18.32
C LEU A 22 3.91 -8.26 19.09
N ALA A 23 3.93 -8.38 20.43
CA ALA A 23 4.97 -7.81 21.29
C ALA A 23 6.09 -8.82 21.62
N HIS A 24 5.91 -10.09 21.29
CA HIS A 24 6.84 -11.15 21.68
C HIS A 24 8.18 -11.00 20.94
N PRO A 25 9.34 -11.04 21.64
CA PRO A 25 10.65 -10.79 21.03
C PRO A 25 11.04 -11.78 19.93
N ASP A 26 10.49 -13.00 19.98
CA ASP A 26 10.77 -14.06 19.00
C ASP A 26 9.88 -13.98 17.75
N VAL A 27 8.92 -13.05 17.69
CA VAL A 27 8.08 -12.85 16.50
C VAL A 27 8.76 -11.87 15.56
N ALA A 28 9.28 -12.40 14.46
CA ALA A 28 10.01 -11.65 13.43
C ALA A 28 9.20 -11.50 12.13
N LYS A 29 9.43 -10.41 11.39
CA LYS A 29 8.76 -10.12 10.11
C LYS A 29 9.63 -10.45 8.91
N ASN A 30 10.94 -10.49 9.09
CA ASN A 30 11.86 -10.71 7.99
C ASN A 30 11.70 -12.11 7.39
N ALA A 31 11.49 -12.16 6.07
CA ALA A 31 11.36 -13.37 5.27
C ALA A 31 12.48 -14.41 5.46
N ARG A 32 13.66 -14.01 5.95
CA ARG A 32 14.73 -14.97 6.32
C ARG A 32 14.31 -15.96 7.40
N HIS A 33 13.32 -15.60 8.22
CA HIS A 33 12.76 -16.46 9.27
C HIS A 33 11.53 -17.25 8.81
N PHE A 34 11.09 -17.06 7.56
CA PHE A 34 9.94 -17.77 7.00
C PHE A 34 10.38 -19.14 6.45
N THR A 35 10.26 -20.19 7.25
CA THR A 35 10.79 -21.53 6.93
C THR A 35 10.33 -22.09 5.59
N ALA A 36 9.03 -22.04 5.28
CA ALA A 36 8.50 -22.55 4.01
C ALA A 36 9.09 -21.82 2.80
N LEU A 37 9.32 -20.51 2.93
CA LEU A 37 9.97 -19.72 1.89
C LEU A 37 11.45 -20.12 1.72
N GLN A 38 12.18 -20.31 2.82
CA GLN A 38 13.58 -20.75 2.79
C GLN A 38 13.75 -22.17 2.24
N ALA A 39 12.77 -23.03 2.48
CA ALA A 39 12.74 -24.41 1.98
C ALA A 39 12.31 -24.52 0.50
N GLY A 40 11.93 -23.41 -0.15
CA GLY A 40 11.45 -23.41 -1.53
C GLY A 40 10.04 -23.98 -1.72
N GLU A 41 9.26 -24.09 -0.63
CA GLU A 41 7.88 -24.61 -0.64
C GLU A 41 6.86 -23.56 -1.13
N ILE A 42 7.28 -22.30 -1.23
CA ILE A 42 6.46 -21.20 -1.72
C ILE A 42 6.75 -20.98 -3.21
N ALA A 43 5.76 -21.32 -4.05
CA ALA A 43 5.85 -21.17 -5.49
C ALA A 43 6.22 -19.74 -5.93
N ASP A 44 6.99 -19.65 -7.02
CA ASP A 44 7.23 -18.38 -7.67
C ASP A 44 5.93 -17.79 -8.24
N GLY A 45 5.75 -16.49 -8.03
CA GLY A 45 4.52 -15.77 -8.38
C GLY A 45 3.30 -16.13 -7.51
N TRP A 46 3.47 -16.79 -6.36
CA TRP A 46 2.42 -16.82 -5.34
C TRP A 46 1.98 -15.38 -4.99
N PRO A 47 0.71 -14.99 -5.16
CA PRO A 47 0.30 -13.58 -5.05
C PRO A 47 0.67 -12.93 -3.71
N LEU A 48 0.67 -13.71 -2.63
CA LEU A 48 0.97 -13.20 -1.29
C LEU A 48 2.47 -13.12 -0.97
N LYS A 49 3.35 -13.63 -1.83
CA LYS A 49 4.81 -13.68 -1.61
C LYS A 49 5.39 -12.27 -1.37
N THR A 50 4.96 -11.28 -2.14
CA THR A 50 5.42 -9.88 -2.03
C THR A 50 5.23 -9.31 -0.63
N PHE A 51 4.11 -9.60 0.04
CA PHE A 51 3.85 -9.04 1.39
C PHE A 51 4.85 -9.54 2.44
N ALA A 52 5.49 -10.68 2.21
CA ALA A 52 6.55 -11.20 3.06
C ALA A 52 7.95 -10.76 2.60
N THR A 53 8.17 -10.55 1.29
CA THR A 53 9.52 -10.40 0.72
C THR A 53 9.90 -8.98 0.29
N VAL A 54 8.94 -8.06 0.19
CA VAL A 54 9.22 -6.65 -0.11
C VAL A 54 10.26 -6.12 0.87
N GLN A 55 11.27 -5.39 0.41
CA GLN A 55 12.29 -4.83 1.32
C GLN A 55 11.80 -3.47 1.82
N GLY A 56 11.36 -3.40 3.08
CA GLY A 56 10.81 -2.18 3.63
C GLY A 56 10.58 -2.25 5.13
N MET A 57 10.01 -1.18 5.69
CA MET A 57 9.71 -1.09 7.12
C MET A 57 8.80 -2.25 7.59
N THR A 58 7.87 -2.69 6.75
CA THR A 58 6.86 -3.71 7.10
C THR A 58 7.44 -5.14 7.23
N THR A 59 8.61 -5.40 6.66
CA THR A 59 9.29 -6.71 6.64
C THR A 59 10.66 -6.68 7.33
N ALA A 60 11.08 -5.51 7.84
CA ALA A 60 12.31 -5.37 8.60
C ALA A 60 12.09 -5.63 10.10
N ASP A 61 13.15 -6.05 10.79
CA ASP A 61 13.20 -6.23 12.23
C ASP A 61 14.30 -5.36 12.87
N GLY A 62 14.25 -5.21 14.19
CA GLY A 62 15.35 -4.63 14.98
C GLY A 62 15.81 -3.23 14.52
N ALA A 63 17.11 -3.10 14.24
CA ALA A 63 17.73 -1.81 13.91
C ALA A 63 17.26 -1.26 12.55
N ASP A 64 17.09 -2.12 11.56
CA ASP A 64 16.61 -1.70 10.24
C ASP A 64 15.17 -1.19 10.29
N HIS A 65 14.29 -1.89 11.03
CA HIS A 65 12.94 -1.41 11.27
C HIS A 65 12.95 -0.01 11.91
N ARG A 66 13.74 0.21 12.96
CA ARG A 66 13.84 1.52 13.62
C ARG A 66 14.34 2.61 12.67
N ARG A 67 15.37 2.32 11.88
CA ARG A 67 15.94 3.24 10.90
C ARG A 67 14.88 3.68 9.88
N LEU A 68 14.24 2.71 9.22
CA LEU A 68 13.20 2.95 8.20
C LEU A 68 11.97 3.65 8.79
N ARG A 69 11.52 3.22 9.97
CA ARG A 69 10.40 3.85 10.68
C ARG A 69 10.66 5.30 11.06
N SER A 70 11.90 5.66 11.42
CA SER A 70 12.23 7.05 11.75
C SER A 70 12.11 7.99 10.54
N LEU A 71 12.36 7.48 9.32
CA LEU A 71 12.19 8.24 8.08
C LEU A 71 10.70 8.45 7.80
N MET A 72 9.90 7.37 7.85
CA MET A 72 8.46 7.42 7.61
C MET A 72 7.70 8.26 8.63
N SER A 73 8.06 8.18 9.91
CA SER A 73 7.35 8.90 10.98
C SER A 73 7.36 10.43 10.78
N LYS A 74 8.32 10.98 10.04
CA LYS A 74 8.38 12.41 9.71
C LYS A 74 7.31 12.83 8.70
N ALA A 75 6.92 11.93 7.80
CA ALA A 75 5.87 12.18 6.81
C ALA A 75 4.47 12.06 7.41
N PHE A 76 4.28 11.17 8.38
CA PHE A 76 2.97 10.87 8.99
C PHE A 76 2.76 11.52 10.37
N THR A 77 3.33 12.70 10.61
CA THR A 77 3.06 13.43 11.86
C THR A 77 1.63 13.99 11.87
N ALA A 78 1.03 14.16 13.05
CA ALA A 78 -0.30 14.76 13.19
C ALA A 78 -0.41 16.13 12.49
N ARG A 79 0.66 16.94 12.58
CA ARG A 79 0.74 18.22 11.87
C ARG A 79 0.68 18.05 10.35
N ARG A 80 1.47 17.13 9.78
CA ARG A 80 1.46 16.88 8.33
C ARG A 80 0.12 16.37 7.83
N VAL A 81 -0.54 15.50 8.61
CA VAL A 81 -1.89 15.01 8.28
C VAL A 81 -2.91 16.16 8.34
N GLU A 82 -2.80 17.06 9.32
CA GLU A 82 -3.69 18.22 9.41
C GLU A 82 -3.46 19.22 8.26
N GLU A 83 -2.22 19.40 7.81
CA GLU A 83 -1.87 20.20 6.63
C GLU A 83 -2.54 19.67 5.33
N LEU A 84 -2.92 18.39 5.27
CA LEU A 84 -3.66 17.81 4.14
C LEU A 84 -5.16 18.07 4.19
N ARG A 85 -5.71 18.58 5.30
CA ARG A 85 -7.16 18.79 5.44
C ARG A 85 -7.78 19.61 4.29
N PRO A 86 -7.18 20.74 3.83
CA PRO A 86 -7.74 21.51 2.72
C PRO A 86 -7.85 20.69 1.44
N TYR A 87 -6.79 19.96 1.08
CA TYR A 87 -6.77 19.08 -0.08
C TYR A 87 -7.81 17.95 0.03
N ILE A 88 -7.92 17.31 1.20
CA ILE A 88 -8.92 16.26 1.43
C ILE A 88 -10.33 16.80 1.23
N VAL A 89 -10.62 18.00 1.74
CA VAL A 89 -11.93 18.65 1.56
C VAL A 89 -12.19 18.95 0.09
N GLU A 90 -11.23 19.52 -0.62
CA GLU A 90 -11.36 19.81 -2.06
C GLU A 90 -11.59 18.53 -2.88
N LEU A 91 -10.75 17.52 -2.69
CA LEU A 91 -10.85 16.24 -3.38
C LEU A 91 -12.19 15.56 -3.07
N THR A 92 -12.64 15.61 -1.82
CA THR A 92 -13.95 15.07 -1.42
C THR A 92 -15.07 15.79 -2.16
N SER A 93 -15.09 17.13 -2.17
CA SER A 93 -16.11 17.91 -2.88
C SER A 93 -16.11 17.59 -4.38
N ARG A 94 -14.93 17.58 -5.01
CA ARG A 94 -14.80 17.25 -6.44
C ARG A 94 -15.34 15.87 -6.79
N LEU A 95 -15.07 14.87 -5.95
CA LEU A 95 -15.57 13.52 -6.15
C LEU A 95 -17.08 13.42 -5.94
N LEU A 96 -17.64 14.17 -4.96
CA LEU A 96 -19.09 14.24 -4.74
C LEU A 96 -19.82 14.92 -5.90
N ASP A 97 -19.29 16.04 -6.40
CA ASP A 97 -19.84 16.76 -7.55
C ASP A 97 -19.86 15.87 -8.82
N GLY A 98 -18.91 14.94 -8.94
CA GLY A 98 -18.85 13.98 -10.03
C GLY A 98 -19.87 12.84 -9.96
N LEU A 99 -20.54 12.62 -8.82
CA LEU A 99 -21.44 11.47 -8.64
C LEU A 99 -22.70 11.56 -9.50
N GLU A 100 -23.26 12.76 -9.67
CA GLU A 100 -24.46 12.95 -10.49
C GLU A 100 -24.21 12.57 -11.95
N ALA A 101 -23.05 12.95 -12.49
CA ALA A 101 -22.64 12.59 -13.85
C ALA A 101 -22.30 11.10 -14.01
N ALA A 102 -21.92 10.42 -12.93
CA ALA A 102 -21.57 9.00 -12.91
C ALA A 102 -22.79 8.09 -12.66
N ALA A 103 -23.94 8.65 -12.28
CA ALA A 103 -25.15 7.88 -12.06
C ALA A 103 -25.70 7.33 -13.38
N ILE A 104 -26.23 6.10 -13.35
CA ILE A 104 -27.00 5.56 -14.48
C ILE A 104 -28.42 6.17 -14.49
N GLU A 105 -29.23 5.84 -15.50
CA GLU A 105 -30.54 6.48 -15.75
C GLU A 105 -31.54 6.44 -14.57
N ASP A 106 -31.39 5.51 -13.63
CA ASP A 106 -32.24 5.39 -12.43
C ASP A 106 -31.69 6.14 -11.20
N GLY A 107 -30.58 6.87 -11.35
CA GLY A 107 -29.91 7.60 -10.27
C GLY A 107 -28.98 6.75 -9.40
N VAL A 108 -28.73 5.49 -9.75
CA VAL A 108 -27.80 4.61 -9.02
C VAL A 108 -26.36 4.91 -9.44
N VAL A 109 -25.45 5.01 -8.47
CA VAL A 109 -24.01 5.22 -8.68
C VAL A 109 -23.18 4.21 -7.89
N ASP A 110 -22.10 3.68 -8.48
CA ASP A 110 -21.12 2.87 -7.76
C ASP A 110 -20.18 3.77 -6.92
N LEU A 111 -20.56 3.99 -5.67
CA LEU A 111 -19.77 4.79 -4.73
C LEU A 111 -18.36 4.23 -4.49
N ARG A 112 -18.13 2.93 -4.69
CA ARG A 112 -16.79 2.36 -4.53
C ARG A 112 -15.88 2.91 -5.62
N THR A 113 -16.33 2.78 -6.87
CA THR A 113 -15.56 3.19 -8.05
C THR A 113 -15.38 4.71 -8.12
N HIS A 114 -16.43 5.48 -7.83
CA HIS A 114 -16.43 6.92 -8.05
C HIS A 114 -16.03 7.77 -6.82
N PHE A 115 -15.96 7.18 -5.62
CA PHE A 115 -15.63 7.94 -4.41
C PHE A 115 -14.65 7.21 -3.49
N ALA A 116 -14.99 5.99 -3.03
CA ALA A 116 -14.24 5.31 -1.97
C ALA A 116 -12.86 4.80 -2.40
N LEU A 117 -12.66 4.49 -3.68
CA LEU A 117 -11.36 4.15 -4.26
C LEU A 117 -10.50 5.38 -4.59
N PRO A 118 -10.99 6.39 -5.34
CA PRO A 118 -10.16 7.54 -5.72
C PRO A 118 -9.77 8.43 -4.55
N LEU A 119 -10.62 8.59 -3.52
CA LEU A 119 -10.33 9.50 -2.41
C LEU A 119 -9.07 9.10 -1.62
N PRO A 120 -8.93 7.88 -1.07
CA PRO A 120 -7.71 7.49 -0.35
C PRO A 120 -6.47 7.49 -1.24
N MET A 121 -6.62 7.12 -2.53
CA MET A 121 -5.51 7.09 -3.47
C MET A 121 -5.00 8.49 -3.82
N GLY A 122 -5.88 9.47 -4.04
CA GLY A 122 -5.48 10.86 -4.23
C GLY A 122 -4.76 11.41 -2.99
N VAL A 123 -5.28 11.12 -1.79
CA VAL A 123 -4.67 11.58 -0.53
C VAL A 123 -3.27 11.00 -0.30
N ILE A 124 -3.06 9.71 -0.54
CA ILE A 124 -1.72 9.12 -0.36
C ILE A 124 -0.75 9.62 -1.45
N CYS A 125 -1.21 9.81 -2.68
CA CYS A 125 -0.39 10.38 -3.75
C CYS A 125 0.05 11.81 -3.42
N GLU A 126 -0.85 12.66 -2.93
CA GLU A 126 -0.54 14.02 -2.48
C GLU A 126 0.48 14.00 -1.33
N LEU A 127 0.26 13.14 -0.32
CA LEU A 127 1.17 13.00 0.81
C LEU A 127 2.58 12.56 0.39
N LEU A 128 2.67 11.68 -0.61
CA LEU A 128 3.93 11.17 -1.16
C LEU A 128 4.55 12.11 -2.19
N GLY A 129 3.83 13.17 -2.61
CA GLY A 129 4.27 14.10 -3.64
C GLY A 129 4.37 13.45 -5.02
N VAL A 130 3.44 12.53 -5.33
CA VAL A 130 3.33 11.84 -6.60
C VAL A 130 2.58 12.73 -7.59
N ASP A 131 3.19 12.98 -8.75
CA ASP A 131 2.53 13.72 -9.83
C ASP A 131 1.29 12.99 -10.36
N GLU A 132 0.24 13.74 -10.68
CA GLU A 132 -1.06 13.22 -11.15
C GLU A 132 -0.95 12.24 -12.32
N VAL A 133 0.07 12.41 -13.19
CA VAL A 133 0.35 11.52 -14.32
C VAL A 133 0.57 10.05 -13.91
N HIS A 134 0.98 9.81 -12.66
CA HIS A 134 1.22 8.46 -12.14
C HIS A 134 0.03 7.89 -11.34
N HIS A 135 -0.99 8.68 -11.02
CA HIS A 135 -2.06 8.27 -10.09
C HIS A 135 -2.85 7.07 -10.59
N ASP A 136 -3.33 7.10 -11.84
CA ASP A 136 -4.10 6.00 -12.43
C ASP A 136 -3.29 4.70 -12.52
N ARG A 137 -2.02 4.82 -12.92
CA ARG A 137 -1.09 3.69 -13.03
C ARG A 137 -0.83 3.08 -11.65
N LEU A 138 -0.58 3.90 -10.63
CA LEU A 138 -0.41 3.43 -9.24
C LEU A 138 -1.68 2.81 -8.66
N HIS A 139 -2.84 3.38 -8.97
CA HIS A 139 -4.13 2.83 -8.54
C HIS A 139 -4.35 1.43 -9.15
N HIS A 140 -4.15 1.29 -10.46
CA HIS A 140 -4.27 0.01 -11.15
C HIS A 140 -3.31 -1.05 -10.58
N LEU A 141 -2.03 -0.73 -10.45
CA LEU A 141 -1.01 -1.65 -9.94
C LEU A 141 -1.25 -2.01 -8.47
N SER A 142 -1.72 -1.06 -7.65
CA SER A 142 -2.05 -1.33 -6.24
C SER A 142 -3.16 -2.38 -6.11
N ASN A 143 -4.19 -2.31 -6.97
CA ASN A 143 -5.26 -3.30 -7.01
C ASN A 143 -4.75 -4.68 -7.45
N GLN A 144 -3.86 -4.75 -8.44
CA GLN A 144 -3.28 -6.03 -8.88
C GLN A 144 -2.37 -6.65 -7.80
N ILE A 145 -1.62 -5.85 -7.04
CA ILE A 145 -0.73 -6.37 -5.99
C ILE A 145 -1.51 -7.02 -4.84
N VAL A 146 -2.70 -6.50 -4.52
CA VAL A 146 -3.56 -7.08 -3.46
C VAL A 146 -4.48 -8.20 -3.97
N ALA A 147 -4.57 -8.38 -5.29
CA ALA A 147 -5.40 -9.42 -5.88
C ALA A 147 -4.85 -10.82 -5.56
N THR A 148 -5.74 -11.74 -5.20
CA THR A 148 -5.38 -13.13 -4.84
C THR A 148 -5.87 -14.15 -5.86
N ASP A 149 -6.53 -13.67 -6.90
CA ASP A 149 -7.19 -14.42 -7.97
C ASP A 149 -6.51 -14.24 -9.33
N ILE A 150 -5.37 -13.51 -9.38
CA ILE A 150 -4.57 -13.33 -10.59
C ILE A 150 -3.49 -14.42 -10.74
N GLY A 151 -3.07 -14.65 -11.98
CA GLY A 151 -2.05 -15.64 -12.31
C GLY A 151 -0.63 -15.21 -11.89
N PRO A 152 0.31 -16.16 -11.69
CA PRO A 152 1.69 -15.88 -11.27
C PRO A 152 2.43 -14.86 -12.15
N ALA A 153 2.27 -14.96 -13.48
CA ALA A 153 2.92 -14.05 -14.43
C ALA A 153 2.41 -12.60 -14.30
N GLU A 154 1.10 -12.44 -14.10
CA GLU A 154 0.47 -11.14 -13.90
C GLU A 154 0.89 -10.52 -12.56
N ALA A 155 0.88 -11.30 -11.48
CA ALA A 155 1.34 -10.85 -10.17
C ALA A 155 2.82 -10.37 -10.22
N MET A 156 3.69 -11.14 -10.89
CA MET A 156 5.10 -10.76 -11.05
C MET A 156 5.27 -9.50 -11.91
N ALA A 157 4.48 -9.34 -12.98
CA ALA A 157 4.50 -8.16 -13.83
C ALA A 157 4.06 -6.91 -13.06
N ALA A 158 2.94 -6.97 -12.34
CA ALA A 158 2.44 -5.86 -11.52
C ALA A 158 3.44 -5.43 -10.45
N ASN A 159 4.10 -6.39 -9.78
CA ASN A 159 5.15 -6.09 -8.80
C ASN A 159 6.35 -5.38 -9.41
N ARG A 160 6.81 -5.84 -10.58
CA ARG A 160 7.93 -5.21 -11.30
C ARG A 160 7.57 -3.78 -11.69
N GLU A 161 6.40 -3.61 -12.29
CA GLU A 161 5.93 -2.32 -12.78
C GLU A 161 5.70 -1.32 -11.63
N MET A 162 5.19 -1.77 -10.49
CA MET A 162 5.08 -0.93 -9.29
C MET A 162 6.45 -0.43 -8.81
N VAL A 163 7.46 -1.30 -8.82
CA VAL A 163 8.83 -0.89 -8.46
C VAL A 163 9.39 0.13 -9.45
N GLU A 164 9.12 -0.04 -10.75
CA GLU A 164 9.52 0.91 -11.79
C GLU A 164 8.88 2.29 -11.56
N VAL A 165 7.57 2.37 -11.39
CA VAL A 165 6.85 3.63 -11.15
C VAL A 165 7.35 4.32 -9.87
N LEU A 166 7.49 3.58 -8.77
CA LEU A 166 7.98 4.16 -7.52
C LEU A 166 9.44 4.64 -7.66
N SER A 167 10.24 4.00 -8.50
CA SER A 167 11.61 4.43 -8.80
C SER A 167 11.64 5.70 -9.65
N GLU A 168 10.74 5.84 -10.63
CA GLU A 168 10.55 7.06 -11.41
C GLU A 168 10.17 8.23 -10.50
N VAL A 169 9.17 8.03 -9.63
CA VAL A 169 8.75 9.03 -8.63
C VAL A 169 9.92 9.40 -7.72
N ALA A 170 10.64 8.42 -7.17
CA ALA A 170 11.78 8.70 -6.29
C ALA A 170 12.90 9.46 -7.00
N ALA A 171 13.18 9.14 -8.26
CA ALA A 171 14.18 9.83 -9.07
C ALA A 171 13.77 11.28 -9.36
N ALA A 172 12.52 11.51 -9.76
CA ALA A 172 11.97 12.84 -9.99
C ALA A 172 12.06 13.71 -8.72
N ARG A 173 11.64 13.15 -7.57
CA ARG A 173 11.73 13.80 -6.25
C ARG A 173 13.17 14.01 -5.77
N THR A 174 14.14 13.24 -6.27
CA THR A 174 15.56 13.45 -5.94
C THR A 174 16.15 14.58 -6.79
N ALA A 175 15.73 14.69 -8.04
CA ALA A 175 16.16 15.74 -8.97
C ALA A 175 15.57 17.11 -8.62
N ASP A 176 14.30 17.14 -8.20
CA ASP A 176 13.65 18.31 -7.62
C ASP A 176 13.11 17.97 -6.22
N PRO A 177 13.96 18.11 -5.18
CA PRO A 177 13.60 17.78 -3.81
C PRO A 177 12.66 18.80 -3.16
N GLY A 178 11.85 19.52 -3.96
CA GLY A 178 10.86 20.47 -3.51
C GLY A 178 10.18 20.02 -2.22
N THR A 179 9.97 20.96 -1.29
CA THR A 179 9.23 20.69 -0.06
C THR A 179 7.94 19.96 -0.42
N ILE A 180 7.67 18.81 0.21
CA ILE A 180 6.36 18.13 0.15
C ILE A 180 5.31 19.24 0.30
N SER A 181 4.59 19.51 -0.78
CA SER A 181 3.84 20.75 -0.99
C SER A 181 2.87 20.93 0.16
N PRO A 182 2.87 22.06 0.88
CA PRO A 182 1.77 22.39 1.77
C PRO A 182 0.65 22.92 0.88
N ALA A 183 -0.23 22.04 0.39
CA ALA A 183 -1.49 22.37 -0.30
C ALA A 183 -1.38 23.45 -1.39
N ARG A 184 -1.33 23.03 -2.66
CA ARG A 184 -1.69 23.94 -3.76
C ARG A 184 -3.19 24.21 -3.75
#